data_AF-A0A6N8TIW2-F1
#
_entry.id   AF-A0A6N8TIW2-F1
#
_cell.length_a   1.000
_cell.length_b   1.000
_cell.length_c   1.000
_cell.angle_alpha   90.00
_cell.angle_beta   90.00
_cell.angle_gamma   90.00
#
_symmetry.space_group_name_H-M   'P 1'
#
loop_
_entity.id
_entity.type
_entity.pdbx_description
1 polymer ?
#
loop_
_entity_poly.entity_id
_entity_poly.type
_entity_poly.pdbx_seq_one_letter_code
_entity_poly.pdbx_strand_id
1 'polypeptide(L)'
;MSKQHKATSSKAKFSQLTRPEKITKDPGKLPSSGAFNTAQVSLISKGDKSGYAPEKIPCDGSQGGNDDIVDFIKSARAMVLRGRFKAEENAHRNMLQRAKNGKVVHPSFKSFRDFLLHVRPMPGKGMTLDRIDNDDPEYAPGKVRWADRHTQNNNKSDTLTFYYSRTRDVYTTSRLSKLQNVSPDAIRKRRCQGWTDDEIIEGKRTSSVPKPHVTKGATGAVGPASSKFPAGLYTPAQLALLSRSEKQLTSASDIMFHRDAHYQQWERSTNGTEHMLPTYEEFLELGEEFAVMTPESHKRGFLSRWGNLRPHVIYGNLLPHQKAMLAEYDPAWVACQEAKARPEQELKDHI
;
A
#
# COMPACT_ATOMS: atom_id res chain seq x y z
N MET A 1 67.13 32.50 -11.44
CA MET A 1 66.87 32.14 -10.04
C MET A 1 65.39 31.79 -9.89
N SER A 2 65.12 30.64 -9.26
CA SER A 2 63.91 30.13 -8.56
C SER A 2 62.56 30.87 -8.64
N LYS A 3 61.38 30.22 -8.61
CA LYS A 3 60.93 28.81 -8.59
C LYS A 3 59.40 28.83 -8.78
N GLN A 4 58.86 27.96 -9.64
CA GLN A 4 57.42 27.67 -9.76
C GLN A 4 57.02 26.59 -8.74
N HIS A 5 55.89 26.74 -8.05
CA HIS A 5 55.29 25.70 -7.22
C HIS A 5 54.29 24.86 -8.05
N LYS A 6 54.61 23.56 -8.21
CA LYS A 6 53.70 22.51 -8.69
C LYS A 6 53.00 21.88 -7.49
N ALA A 7 51.67 21.82 -7.51
CA ALA A 7 50.87 21.01 -6.59
C ALA A 7 50.74 19.57 -7.12
N THR A 8 50.98 18.60 -6.24
CA THR A 8 50.96 17.15 -6.49
C THR A 8 49.59 16.55 -6.18
N SER A 9 49.09 15.72 -7.09
CA SER A 9 47.87 14.92 -6.96
C SER A 9 48.19 13.55 -6.33
N SER A 10 47.68 13.29 -5.14
CA SER A 10 47.78 11.98 -4.48
C SER A 10 46.76 10.98 -5.04
N LYS A 11 47.26 9.93 -5.69
CA LYS A 11 46.50 8.79 -6.23
C LYS A 11 46.30 7.75 -5.13
N ALA A 12 45.06 7.55 -4.68
CA ALA A 12 44.71 6.46 -3.77
C ALA A 12 44.61 5.13 -4.56
N LYS A 13 45.36 4.11 -4.14
CA LYS A 13 45.32 2.74 -4.68
C LYS A 13 44.16 1.99 -4.03
N PHE A 14 43.19 1.56 -4.83
CA PHE A 14 42.15 0.62 -4.40
C PHE A 14 42.62 -0.81 -4.70
N SER A 15 42.72 -1.62 -3.65
CA SER A 15 43.10 -3.03 -3.68
C SER A 15 41.97 -3.87 -4.30
N GLN A 16 42.33 -4.75 -5.23
CA GLN A 16 41.42 -5.72 -5.85
C GLN A 16 41.17 -6.88 -4.88
N LEU A 17 39.92 -7.05 -4.44
CA LEU A 17 39.48 -8.27 -3.76
C LEU A 17 39.25 -9.37 -4.80
N THR A 18 39.94 -10.49 -4.59
CA THR A 18 39.83 -11.73 -5.36
C THR A 18 38.47 -12.39 -5.15
N ARG A 19 37.93 -12.89 -6.26
CA ARG A 19 36.65 -13.58 -6.40
C ARG A 19 36.81 -15.06 -6.00
N PRO A 20 35.96 -15.66 -5.16
CA PRO A 20 36.04 -17.09 -4.89
C PRO A 20 35.52 -17.91 -6.08
N GLU A 21 36.26 -18.98 -6.37
CA GLU A 21 36.06 -19.92 -7.46
C GLU A 21 34.77 -20.74 -7.31
N LYS A 22 34.13 -21.03 -8.44
CA LYS A 22 33.00 -21.94 -8.58
C LYS A 22 33.48 -23.38 -8.41
N ILE A 23 33.00 -24.05 -7.37
CA ILE A 23 33.11 -25.52 -7.26
C ILE A 23 31.96 -26.15 -8.05
N THR A 24 32.28 -26.67 -9.23
CA THR A 24 31.45 -27.61 -9.99
C THR A 24 31.58 -29.00 -9.36
N LYS A 25 30.47 -29.60 -8.92
CA LYS A 25 30.42 -31.02 -8.51
C LYS A 25 29.92 -31.87 -9.65
N ASP A 26 30.77 -32.78 -10.09
CA ASP A 26 30.46 -33.90 -10.98
C ASP A 26 29.67 -35.00 -10.23
N PRO A 27 28.86 -35.82 -10.94
CA PRO A 27 28.11 -36.91 -10.36
C PRO A 27 28.91 -38.22 -10.42
N GLY A 28 29.10 -38.91 -9.30
CA GLY A 28 29.79 -40.19 -9.32
C GLY A 28 29.75 -41.02 -8.04
N LYS A 29 29.14 -42.20 -8.17
CA LYS A 29 29.33 -43.45 -7.42
C LYS A 29 28.79 -43.57 -5.98
N LEU A 30 27.76 -44.42 -5.89
CA LEU A 30 27.39 -45.23 -4.72
C LEU A 30 28.55 -46.13 -4.27
N PRO A 31 28.77 -46.26 -2.95
CA PRO A 31 29.26 -47.48 -2.35
C PRO A 31 28.23 -48.10 -1.39
N SER A 32 28.44 -49.39 -1.21
CA SER A 32 27.57 -50.43 -0.67
C SER A 32 27.27 -50.35 0.82
N SER A 33 26.12 -50.95 1.15
CA SER A 33 25.74 -51.62 2.40
C SER A 33 26.81 -51.75 3.49
N GLY A 34 26.54 -51.13 4.64
CA GLY A 34 27.15 -51.44 5.92
C GLY A 34 26.08 -51.45 7.01
N ALA A 35 25.98 -52.57 7.72
CA ALA A 35 25.01 -52.82 8.78
C ALA A 35 25.17 -51.83 9.94
N PHE A 36 24.06 -51.22 10.38
CA PHE A 36 24.02 -50.43 11.60
C PHE A 36 23.27 -51.15 12.70
N ASN A 37 23.97 -51.26 13.83
CA ASN A 37 23.60 -51.91 15.07
C ASN A 37 22.32 -51.33 15.68
N THR A 38 21.48 -52.25 16.16
CA THR A 38 20.31 -52.02 17.00
C THR A 38 20.77 -51.51 18.38
N ALA A 39 20.62 -50.23 18.65
CA ALA A 39 20.67 -49.69 20.01
C ALA A 39 19.24 -49.45 20.49
N GLN A 40 18.84 -50.19 21.54
CA GLN A 40 17.59 -50.04 22.25
C GLN A 40 17.46 -48.61 22.80
N VAL A 41 16.42 -47.89 22.38
CA VAL A 41 15.96 -46.66 23.04
C VAL A 41 14.72 -46.99 23.84
N SER A 42 14.86 -46.91 25.16
CA SER A 42 13.80 -47.15 26.13
C SER A 42 12.73 -46.05 26.04
N LEU A 43 11.51 -46.45 25.69
CA LEU A 43 10.30 -45.62 25.74
C LEU A 43 9.94 -45.30 27.20
N ILE A 44 10.24 -44.08 27.65
CA ILE A 44 9.67 -43.53 28.88
C ILE A 44 8.26 -43.02 28.57
N SER A 45 7.28 -43.80 29.00
CA SER A 45 5.86 -43.46 29.08
C SER A 45 5.68 -42.13 29.82
N LYS A 46 5.18 -41.10 29.13
CA LYS A 46 4.65 -39.88 29.77
C LYS A 46 3.18 -40.10 30.04
N GLY A 47 2.85 -40.11 31.33
CA GLY A 47 1.53 -40.39 31.86
C GLY A 47 0.42 -39.52 31.28
N ASP A 48 -0.75 -40.15 31.21
CA ASP A 48 -2.04 -39.58 30.88
C ASP A 48 -2.32 -38.31 31.68
N LYS A 49 -2.23 -37.16 31.01
CA LYS A 49 -2.95 -35.97 31.41
C LYS A 49 -4.21 -35.92 30.55
N SER A 50 -5.32 -36.43 31.11
CA SER A 50 -6.66 -36.19 30.60
C SER A 50 -6.96 -34.68 30.68
N GLY A 51 -6.52 -33.97 29.65
CA GLY A 51 -6.91 -32.58 29.42
C GLY A 51 -8.37 -32.58 29.00
N TYR A 52 -9.29 -32.50 29.96
CA TYR A 52 -10.63 -31.99 29.73
C TYR A 52 -10.47 -30.57 29.16
N ALA A 53 -10.58 -30.44 27.84
CA ALA A 53 -10.87 -29.16 27.24
C ALA A 53 -12.23 -28.74 27.79
N PRO A 54 -12.36 -27.58 28.46
CA PRO A 54 -13.68 -27.13 28.88
C PRO A 54 -14.52 -26.99 27.62
N GLU A 55 -15.58 -27.81 27.53
CA GLU A 55 -16.59 -27.66 26.49
C GLU A 55 -17.00 -26.20 26.45
N LYS A 56 -16.89 -25.61 25.26
CA LYS A 56 -17.48 -24.31 25.01
C LYS A 56 -18.98 -24.51 25.20
N ILE A 57 -19.52 -23.96 26.29
CA ILE A 57 -20.95 -23.87 26.53
C ILE A 57 -21.59 -23.44 25.20
N PRO A 58 -22.47 -24.26 24.62
CA PRO A 58 -23.22 -23.88 23.44
C PRO A 58 -23.92 -22.56 23.75
N CYS A 59 -23.84 -21.60 22.83
CA CYS A 59 -24.71 -20.42 22.84
C CYS A 59 -26.14 -20.87 22.53
N ASP A 60 -26.72 -21.67 23.41
CA ASP A 60 -28.16 -21.80 23.57
C ASP A 60 -28.58 -20.66 24.51
N GLY A 61 -29.60 -19.91 24.11
CA GLY A 61 -30.02 -18.61 24.66
C GLY A 61 -30.61 -18.67 26.06
N SER A 62 -29.94 -19.34 26.99
CA SER A 62 -30.29 -19.38 28.40
C SER A 62 -29.74 -18.13 29.09
N GLN A 63 -30.65 -17.33 29.63
CA GLN A 63 -30.54 -16.07 30.37
C GLN A 63 -29.47 -16.00 31.50
N GLY A 64 -28.19 -16.19 31.19
CA GLY A 64 -27.07 -15.73 32.02
C GLY A 64 -26.73 -14.29 31.64
N GLY A 65 -26.97 -13.35 32.56
CA GLY A 65 -26.82 -11.93 32.29
C GLY A 65 -25.40 -11.55 31.88
N ASN A 66 -25.26 -10.55 31.01
CA ASN A 66 -23.95 -9.98 30.64
C ASN A 66 -23.09 -9.58 31.86
N ASP A 67 -23.73 -9.35 33.01
CA ASP A 67 -23.09 -8.99 34.27
C ASP A 67 -22.25 -10.13 34.87
N ASP A 68 -22.70 -11.39 34.75
CA ASP A 68 -21.96 -12.57 35.23
C ASP A 68 -20.62 -12.73 34.49
N ILE A 69 -20.62 -12.41 33.19
CA ILE A 69 -19.42 -12.45 32.36
C ILE A 69 -18.44 -11.34 32.76
N VAL A 70 -18.95 -10.14 33.04
CA VAL A 70 -18.12 -9.01 33.48
C VAL A 70 -17.46 -9.31 34.82
N ASP A 71 -18.23 -9.83 35.77
CA ASP A 71 -17.73 -10.14 37.10
C ASP A 71 -16.74 -11.31 37.08
N PHE A 72 -16.97 -12.29 36.20
CA PHE A 72 -15.97 -13.30 35.89
C PHE A 72 -14.68 -12.69 35.32
N ILE A 73 -14.77 -11.77 34.35
CA ILE A 73 -13.58 -11.13 33.74
C ILE A 73 -12.77 -10.36 34.79
N LYS A 74 -13.45 -9.64 35.69
CA LYS A 74 -12.82 -8.87 36.77
C LYS A 74 -12.12 -9.78 37.79
N SER A 75 -12.77 -10.86 38.22
CA SER A 75 -12.29 -11.74 39.30
C SER A 75 -11.30 -12.83 38.85
N ALA A 76 -11.41 -13.32 37.62
CA ALA A 76 -10.63 -14.46 37.16
C ALA A 76 -9.13 -14.15 36.99
N ARG A 77 -8.27 -15.13 37.30
CA ARG A 77 -6.81 -15.04 37.08
C ARG A 77 -6.49 -14.98 35.58
N ALA A 78 -5.38 -14.31 35.22
CA ALA A 78 -4.99 -14.10 33.82
C ALA A 78 -4.90 -15.40 33.00
N MET A 79 -4.32 -16.47 33.54
CA MET A 79 -4.24 -17.78 32.86
C MET A 79 -5.61 -18.37 32.55
N VAL A 80 -6.58 -18.21 33.47
CA VAL A 80 -7.96 -18.67 33.28
C VAL A 80 -8.65 -17.88 32.18
N LEU A 81 -8.45 -16.55 32.15
CA LEU A 81 -8.98 -15.70 31.08
C LEU A 81 -8.46 -16.11 29.71
N ARG A 82 -7.13 -16.34 29.57
CA ARG A 82 -6.52 -16.77 28.30
C ARG A 82 -7.00 -18.15 27.86
N GLY A 83 -7.24 -19.05 28.82
CA GLY A 83 -7.80 -20.37 28.54
C GLY A 83 -9.23 -20.31 28.01
N ARG A 84 -10.09 -19.49 28.64
CA ARG A 84 -11.51 -19.35 28.28
C ARG A 84 -11.72 -18.56 26.98
N PHE A 85 -11.01 -17.43 26.83
CA PHE A 85 -11.18 -16.48 25.73
C PHE A 85 -10.02 -16.54 24.73
N LYS A 86 -9.73 -17.74 24.23
CA LYS A 86 -8.55 -17.99 23.38
C LYS A 86 -8.59 -17.23 22.05
N ALA A 87 -9.77 -16.99 21.47
CA ALA A 87 -9.89 -16.26 20.21
C ALA A 87 -9.60 -14.77 20.39
N GLU A 88 -10.15 -14.21 21.46
CA GLU A 88 -9.95 -12.83 21.89
C GLU A 88 -8.50 -12.58 22.28
N GLU A 89 -7.87 -13.56 22.93
CA GLU A 89 -6.45 -13.51 23.29
C GLU A 89 -5.53 -13.43 22.06
N ASN A 90 -5.86 -14.20 21.02
CA ASN A 90 -5.16 -14.12 19.74
C ASN A 90 -5.37 -12.76 19.08
N ALA A 91 -6.60 -12.22 19.11
CA ALA A 91 -6.90 -10.90 18.56
C ALA A 91 -6.13 -9.79 19.30
N HIS A 92 -6.11 -9.84 20.63
CA HIS A 92 -5.34 -8.94 21.49
C HIS A 92 -3.85 -8.98 21.18
N ARG A 93 -3.27 -10.19 21.06
CA ARG A 93 -1.86 -10.37 20.66
C ARG A 93 -1.57 -9.78 19.28
N ASN A 94 -2.44 -10.04 18.30
CA ASN A 94 -2.28 -9.53 16.94
C ASN A 94 -2.36 -8.00 16.90
N MET A 95 -3.26 -7.39 17.66
CA MET A 95 -3.36 -5.94 17.82
C MET A 95 -2.06 -5.36 18.40
N LEU A 96 -1.53 -5.93 19.48
CA LEU A 96 -0.26 -5.49 20.07
C LEU A 96 0.92 -5.68 19.11
N GLN A 97 0.92 -6.72 18.29
CA GLN A 97 1.92 -6.91 17.23
C GLN A 97 1.82 -5.81 16.17
N ARG A 98 0.60 -5.42 15.74
CA ARG A 98 0.39 -4.31 14.82
C ARG A 98 0.88 -2.98 15.38
N ALA A 99 0.84 -2.81 16.70
CA ALA A 99 1.39 -1.63 17.35
C ALA A 99 2.90 -1.46 17.10
N LYS A 100 3.64 -2.58 17.06
CA LYS A 100 5.08 -2.58 16.72
C LYS A 100 5.35 -2.15 15.27
N ASN A 101 4.35 -2.28 14.40
CA ASN A 101 4.41 -1.90 12.98
C ASN A 101 3.83 -0.50 12.71
N GLY A 102 3.72 0.36 13.74
CA GLY A 102 3.33 1.77 13.59
C GLY A 102 1.85 2.08 13.79
N LYS A 103 1.03 1.12 14.27
CA LYS A 103 -0.34 1.42 14.72
C LYS A 103 -0.35 1.89 16.17
N VAL A 104 -1.27 2.79 16.52
CA VAL A 104 -1.37 3.31 17.89
C VAL A 104 -2.34 2.44 18.68
N VAL A 105 -1.99 2.06 19.92
CA VAL A 105 -2.88 1.28 20.79
C VAL A 105 -3.06 2.04 22.10
N HIS A 106 -4.31 2.31 22.44
CA HIS A 106 -4.68 3.02 23.66
C HIS A 106 -4.19 2.26 24.91
N PRO A 107 -3.73 2.95 25.98
CA PRO A 107 -3.21 2.29 27.18
C PRO A 107 -4.16 1.26 27.82
N SER A 108 -5.48 1.49 27.76
CA SER A 108 -6.49 0.57 28.28
C SER A 108 -6.55 -0.77 27.53
N PHE A 109 -5.91 -0.89 26.37
CA PHE A 109 -5.84 -2.12 25.59
C PHE A 109 -4.51 -2.87 25.80
N LYS A 110 -3.61 -2.38 26.66
CA LYS A 110 -2.35 -3.09 26.97
C LYS A 110 -2.58 -4.38 27.76
N SER A 111 -3.52 -4.34 28.70
CA SER A 111 -3.94 -5.51 29.49
C SER A 111 -5.01 -6.30 28.76
N PHE A 112 -4.89 -7.64 28.76
CA PHE A 112 -5.91 -8.50 28.16
C PHE A 112 -7.26 -8.42 28.88
N ARG A 113 -7.24 -8.23 30.21
CA ARG A 113 -8.48 -8.07 31.00
C ARG A 113 -9.23 -6.81 30.57
N ASP A 114 -8.52 -5.69 30.50
CA ASP A 114 -9.12 -4.38 30.18
C ASP A 114 -9.62 -4.36 28.73
N PHE A 115 -8.89 -5.00 27.82
CA PHE A 115 -9.34 -5.27 26.46
C PHE A 115 -10.70 -6.01 26.44
N LEU A 116 -10.86 -7.08 27.21
CA LEU A 116 -12.13 -7.82 27.29
C LEU A 116 -13.27 -6.99 27.91
N LEU A 117 -12.98 -6.13 28.89
CA LEU A 117 -13.99 -5.28 29.52
C LEU A 117 -14.55 -4.23 28.55
N HIS A 118 -13.69 -3.68 27.70
CA HIS A 118 -14.08 -2.67 26.72
C HIS A 118 -14.69 -3.27 25.45
N VAL A 119 -14.06 -4.29 24.86
CA VAL A 119 -14.45 -4.85 23.55
C VAL A 119 -15.52 -5.94 23.69
N ARG A 120 -15.65 -6.52 24.89
CA ARG A 120 -16.50 -7.67 25.21
C ARG A 120 -16.05 -8.97 24.51
N PRO A 121 -16.49 -10.14 25.00
CA PRO A 121 -16.23 -11.41 24.33
C PRO A 121 -16.75 -11.42 22.89
N MET A 122 -16.11 -12.22 22.05
CA MET A 122 -16.46 -12.32 20.64
C MET A 122 -17.87 -12.93 20.51
N PRO A 123 -18.82 -12.25 19.83
CA PRO A 123 -20.22 -12.68 19.82
C PRO A 123 -20.47 -13.90 18.92
N GLY A 124 -19.59 -14.16 17.93
CA GLY A 124 -19.74 -15.26 17.00
C GLY A 124 -18.41 -15.85 16.55
N LYS A 125 -18.41 -17.15 16.20
CA LYS A 125 -17.22 -17.82 15.64
C LYS A 125 -16.84 -17.19 14.30
N GLY A 126 -15.54 -17.02 14.07
CA GLY A 126 -15.02 -16.51 12.79
C GLY A 126 -15.05 -14.99 12.64
N MET A 127 -15.47 -14.25 13.68
CA MET A 127 -15.30 -12.80 13.73
C MET A 127 -13.85 -12.44 14.05
N THR A 128 -13.42 -11.28 13.59
CA THR A 128 -12.10 -10.72 13.82
C THR A 128 -12.22 -9.31 14.40
N LEU A 129 -11.18 -8.87 15.09
CA LEU A 129 -11.12 -7.50 15.60
C LEU A 129 -10.86 -6.55 14.43
N ASP A 130 -11.76 -5.59 14.26
CA ASP A 130 -11.74 -4.59 13.19
C ASP A 130 -11.81 -3.17 13.78
N ARG A 131 -11.16 -2.22 13.13
CA ARG A 131 -11.31 -0.79 13.49
C ARG A 131 -12.60 -0.30 12.84
N ILE A 132 -13.41 0.49 13.53
CA ILE A 132 -14.67 1.01 12.97
C ILE A 132 -14.37 1.99 11.84
N ASP A 133 -13.40 2.86 12.08
CA ASP A 133 -12.81 3.76 11.10
C ASP A 133 -11.42 3.23 10.73
N ASN A 134 -11.19 2.99 9.43
CA ASN A 134 -9.93 2.45 8.94
C ASN A 134 -8.85 3.54 8.80
N ASP A 135 -9.25 4.80 8.65
CA ASP A 135 -8.38 5.96 8.46
C ASP A 135 -7.75 6.38 9.80
N ASP A 136 -8.46 6.18 10.91
CA ASP A 136 -7.89 6.32 12.25
C ASP A 136 -6.93 5.14 12.58
N PRO A 137 -5.61 5.39 12.77
CA PRO A 137 -4.64 4.35 13.08
C PRO A 137 -4.75 3.78 14.51
N GLU A 138 -5.58 4.37 15.38
CA GLU A 138 -5.67 4.05 16.80
C GLU A 138 -6.63 2.88 17.11
N TYR A 139 -6.18 1.94 17.96
CA TYR A 139 -7.04 0.97 18.63
C TYR A 139 -7.42 1.50 20.02
N ALA A 140 -8.64 1.99 20.18
CA ALA A 140 -9.18 2.51 21.44
C ALA A 140 -10.59 1.97 21.74
N PRO A 141 -11.05 2.02 23.00
CA PRO A 141 -12.46 1.75 23.33
C PRO A 141 -13.40 2.60 22.48
N GLY A 142 -14.44 1.99 21.92
CA GLY A 142 -15.39 2.67 21.03
C GLY A 142 -14.91 2.88 19.59
N LYS A 143 -13.63 2.61 19.27
CA LYS A 143 -13.08 2.69 17.90
C LYS A 143 -12.89 1.33 17.24
N VAL A 144 -13.14 0.25 17.97
CA VAL A 144 -12.96 -1.13 17.49
C VAL A 144 -14.24 -1.92 17.69
N ARG A 145 -14.45 -2.93 16.85
CA ARG A 145 -15.58 -3.86 16.93
C ARG A 145 -15.17 -5.26 16.53
N TRP A 146 -15.95 -6.24 16.96
CA TRP A 146 -15.96 -7.56 16.32
C TRP A 146 -16.69 -7.44 14.99
N ALA A 147 -16.05 -7.86 13.91
CA ALA A 147 -16.61 -7.83 12.57
C ALA A 147 -16.46 -9.20 11.90
N ASP A 148 -17.41 -9.54 11.04
CA ASP A 148 -17.24 -10.68 10.15
C ASP A 148 -16.31 -10.34 8.97
N ARG A 149 -15.92 -11.37 8.22
CA ARG A 149 -15.05 -11.21 7.04
C ARG A 149 -15.63 -10.28 5.99
N HIS A 150 -16.96 -10.22 5.84
CA HIS A 150 -17.60 -9.37 4.84
C HIS A 150 -17.50 -7.89 5.23
N THR A 151 -17.81 -7.59 6.48
CA THR A 151 -17.74 -6.27 7.09
C THR A 151 -16.31 -5.75 7.08
N GLN A 152 -15.34 -6.55 7.51
CA GLN A 152 -13.93 -6.18 7.47
C GLN A 152 -13.43 -5.93 6.05
N ASN A 153 -13.86 -6.73 5.06
CA ASN A 153 -13.48 -6.50 3.67
C ASN A 153 -14.08 -5.21 3.10
N ASN A 154 -15.32 -4.87 3.45
CA ASN A 154 -15.94 -3.61 3.03
C ASN A 154 -15.27 -2.38 3.68
N ASN A 155 -14.62 -2.57 4.82
CA ASN A 155 -13.96 -1.51 5.59
C ASN A 155 -12.48 -1.30 5.19
N LYS A 156 -11.98 -2.02 4.18
CA LYS A 156 -10.62 -1.82 3.71
C LYS A 156 -10.54 -0.55 2.86
N SER A 157 -9.45 0.21 3.01
CA SER A 157 -9.15 1.39 2.19
C SER A 157 -8.99 1.08 0.69
N ASP A 158 -8.83 -0.19 0.30
CA ASP A 158 -8.82 -0.62 -1.11
C ASP A 158 -10.24 -0.86 -1.66
N THR A 159 -11.29 -0.70 -0.84
CA THR A 159 -12.68 -0.85 -1.28
C THR A 159 -13.06 0.35 -2.12
N LEU A 160 -13.27 0.13 -3.42
CA LEU A 160 -13.77 1.17 -4.31
C LEU A 160 -15.17 1.63 -3.86
N THR A 161 -15.25 2.92 -3.54
CA THR A 161 -16.47 3.69 -3.30
C THR A 161 -16.82 4.50 -4.55
N PHE A 162 -18.12 4.65 -4.79
CA PHE A 162 -18.69 5.39 -5.93
C PHE A 162 -19.69 6.39 -5.39
N TYR A 163 -19.58 7.64 -5.82
CA TYR A 163 -20.46 8.72 -5.39
C TYR A 163 -21.57 8.96 -6.41
N TYR A 164 -22.83 8.91 -5.96
CA TYR A 164 -23.96 9.18 -6.85
C TYR A 164 -24.33 10.66 -6.82
N SER A 165 -24.09 11.38 -7.92
CA SER A 165 -24.28 12.83 -7.99
C SER A 165 -25.73 13.27 -7.72
N ARG A 166 -26.71 12.43 -8.06
CA ARG A 166 -28.15 12.76 -7.97
C ARG A 166 -28.71 12.66 -6.56
N THR A 167 -28.32 11.64 -5.80
CA THR A 167 -28.85 11.44 -4.44
C THR A 167 -27.84 11.77 -3.34
N ARG A 168 -26.58 12.05 -3.72
CA ARG A 168 -25.43 12.22 -2.81
C ARG A 168 -25.11 10.99 -1.94
N ASP A 169 -25.60 9.82 -2.36
CA ASP A 169 -25.30 8.57 -1.67
C ASP A 169 -23.94 8.01 -2.08
N VAL A 170 -23.30 7.32 -1.14
CA VAL A 170 -22.08 6.56 -1.40
C VAL A 170 -22.42 5.07 -1.53
N TYR A 171 -21.95 4.48 -2.62
CA TYR A 171 -22.09 3.07 -2.90
C TYR A 171 -20.74 2.37 -2.89
N THR A 172 -20.64 1.24 -2.19
CA THR A 172 -19.48 0.36 -2.29
C THR A 172 -19.65 -0.63 -3.44
N THR A 173 -18.54 -1.18 -3.93
CA THR A 173 -18.55 -2.24 -4.96
C THR A 173 -19.46 -3.42 -4.60
N SER A 174 -19.49 -3.82 -3.32
CA SER A 174 -20.32 -4.94 -2.86
C SER A 174 -21.81 -4.60 -2.86
N ARG A 175 -22.16 -3.36 -2.48
CA ARG A 175 -23.54 -2.85 -2.54
C ARG A 175 -24.04 -2.78 -3.98
N LEU A 176 -23.22 -2.26 -4.91
CA LEU A 176 -23.56 -2.20 -6.33
C LEU A 176 -23.69 -3.59 -6.96
N SER A 177 -22.81 -4.52 -6.60
CA SER A 177 -22.85 -5.90 -7.09
C SER A 177 -24.18 -6.57 -6.75
N LYS A 178 -24.66 -6.38 -5.51
CA LYS A 178 -25.96 -6.89 -5.05
C LYS A 178 -27.12 -6.14 -5.73
N LEU A 179 -27.06 -4.81 -5.78
CA LEU A 179 -28.14 -3.97 -6.32
C LEU A 179 -28.39 -4.23 -7.81
N GLN A 180 -27.32 -4.39 -8.59
CA GLN A 180 -27.39 -4.55 -10.03
C GLN A 180 -27.34 -6.02 -10.47
N ASN A 181 -27.16 -6.95 -9.53
CA ASN A 181 -26.94 -8.37 -9.80
C ASN A 181 -25.80 -8.63 -10.82
N VAL A 182 -24.68 -7.92 -10.64
CA VAL A 182 -23.47 -8.08 -11.47
C VAL A 182 -22.27 -8.47 -10.62
N SER A 183 -21.29 -9.15 -11.21
CA SER A 183 -20.09 -9.50 -10.47
C SER A 183 -19.28 -8.25 -10.06
N PRO A 184 -18.57 -8.27 -8.91
CA PRO A 184 -17.67 -7.18 -8.53
C PRO A 184 -16.60 -6.88 -9.58
N ASP A 185 -16.16 -7.89 -10.32
CA ASP A 185 -15.24 -7.73 -11.45
C ASP A 185 -15.84 -6.94 -12.61
N ALA A 186 -17.15 -7.07 -12.87
CA ALA A 186 -17.82 -6.26 -13.88
C ALA A 186 -17.81 -4.78 -13.49
N ILE A 187 -18.06 -4.47 -12.21
CA ILE A 187 -18.01 -3.09 -11.69
C ILE A 187 -16.58 -2.52 -11.79
N ARG A 188 -15.57 -3.29 -11.39
CA ARG A 188 -14.15 -2.92 -11.57
C ARG A 188 -13.81 -2.67 -13.04
N LYS A 189 -14.25 -3.55 -13.95
CA LYS A 189 -14.05 -3.38 -15.39
C LYS A 189 -14.70 -2.10 -15.92
N ARG A 190 -15.91 -1.76 -15.46
CA ARG A 190 -16.58 -0.50 -15.85
C ARG A 190 -15.74 0.71 -15.43
N ARG A 191 -15.21 0.73 -14.20
CA ARG A 191 -14.28 1.78 -13.74
C ARG A 191 -13.02 1.84 -14.59
N CYS A 192 -12.37 0.72 -14.86
CA CYS A 192 -11.18 0.66 -15.74
C CYS A 192 -11.47 1.06 -17.19
N GLN A 193 -12.72 0.93 -17.65
CA GLN A 193 -13.19 1.37 -18.97
C GLN A 193 -13.57 2.86 -19.01
N GLY A 194 -13.34 3.59 -17.91
CA GLY A 194 -13.62 5.02 -17.80
C GLY A 194 -15.11 5.35 -17.65
N TRP A 195 -15.91 4.44 -17.10
CA TRP A 195 -17.29 4.79 -16.71
C TRP A 195 -17.24 5.75 -15.52
N THR A 196 -18.10 6.76 -15.57
CA THR A 196 -18.34 7.67 -14.44
C THR A 196 -19.02 6.94 -13.28
N ASP A 197 -18.93 7.49 -12.06
CA ASP A 197 -19.56 6.87 -10.89
C ASP A 197 -21.07 6.71 -11.07
N ASP A 198 -21.73 7.73 -11.63
CA ASP A 198 -23.15 7.70 -11.94
C ASP A 198 -23.50 6.59 -12.94
N GLU A 199 -22.74 6.44 -14.03
CA GLU A 199 -22.96 5.35 -15.00
C GLU A 199 -22.72 3.97 -14.38
N ILE A 200 -21.73 3.87 -13.49
CA ILE A 200 -21.42 2.63 -12.76
C ILE A 200 -22.58 2.30 -11.83
N ILE A 201 -23.15 3.28 -11.13
CA ILE A 201 -24.27 3.13 -10.18
C ILE A 201 -25.59 2.83 -10.90
N GLU A 202 -25.84 3.47 -12.04
CA GLU A 202 -27.02 3.23 -12.88
C GLU A 202 -26.92 1.95 -13.71
N GLY A 203 -25.71 1.38 -13.82
CA GLY A 203 -25.44 0.15 -14.57
C GLY A 203 -25.61 0.30 -16.09
N LYS A 204 -25.81 1.54 -16.58
CA LYS A 204 -26.02 1.88 -17.98
C LYS A 204 -25.02 2.95 -18.37
N ARG A 205 -24.37 2.78 -19.52
CA ARG A 205 -23.49 3.80 -20.08
C ARG A 205 -24.35 4.84 -20.78
N THR A 206 -24.31 6.08 -20.32
CA THR A 206 -24.93 7.19 -21.05
C THR A 206 -24.05 7.48 -22.26
N SER A 207 -24.52 7.07 -23.43
CA SER A 207 -23.87 7.35 -24.71
C SER A 207 -23.97 8.83 -25.04
N SER A 208 -23.16 9.67 -24.40
CA SER A 208 -23.03 11.09 -24.76
C SER A 208 -21.61 11.64 -24.77
N VAL A 209 -20.60 10.88 -24.34
CA VAL A 209 -19.19 11.29 -24.51
C VAL A 209 -18.60 10.58 -25.72
N PRO A 210 -18.20 11.29 -26.80
CA PRO A 210 -17.42 10.70 -27.87
C PRO A 210 -16.15 10.12 -27.25
N LYS A 211 -15.98 8.80 -27.37
CA LYS A 211 -14.68 8.19 -27.06
C LYS A 211 -13.63 8.90 -27.92
N PRO A 212 -12.44 9.24 -27.41
CA PRO A 212 -11.31 9.42 -28.31
C PRO A 212 -11.18 8.12 -29.10
N HIS A 213 -11.42 8.19 -30.41
CA HIS A 213 -11.33 7.06 -31.31
C HIS A 213 -9.89 6.53 -31.25
N VAL A 214 -9.65 5.49 -30.45
CA VAL A 214 -8.51 4.60 -30.67
C VAL A 214 -8.87 3.80 -31.91
N THR A 215 -8.46 4.31 -33.06
CA THR A 215 -8.47 3.56 -34.31
C THR A 215 -7.66 2.28 -34.10
N LYS A 216 -8.34 1.14 -34.18
CA LYS A 216 -7.67 -0.14 -34.41
C LYS A 216 -7.14 -0.10 -35.84
N GLY A 217 -5.94 0.46 -35.99
CA GLY A 217 -5.16 0.39 -37.22
C GLY A 217 -4.78 -1.05 -37.50
N ALA A 218 -5.12 -1.49 -38.70
CA ALA A 218 -4.78 -2.75 -39.28
C ALA A 218 -3.27 -3.01 -39.25
N THR A 219 -2.93 -4.30 -39.25
CA THR A 219 -1.60 -4.85 -39.51
C THR A 219 -0.95 -4.21 -40.74
N GLY A 220 0.03 -3.34 -40.51
CA GLY A 220 0.87 -2.74 -41.53
C GLY A 220 2.22 -2.38 -40.90
N ALA A 221 3.28 -2.94 -41.48
CA ALA A 221 4.71 -2.69 -41.28
C ALA A 221 5.18 -1.91 -40.03
N VAL A 222 5.98 -2.60 -39.21
CA VAL A 222 6.70 -2.08 -38.03
C VAL A 222 7.61 -0.90 -38.41
N GLY A 223 7.09 0.32 -38.24
CA GLY A 223 7.90 1.49 -37.88
C GLY A 223 8.17 1.48 -36.36
N PRO A 224 9.20 2.20 -35.88
CA PRO A 224 9.59 2.12 -34.47
C PRO A 224 8.44 2.59 -33.59
N ALA A 225 7.97 1.69 -32.71
CA ALA A 225 6.88 1.95 -31.78
C ALA A 225 7.14 3.24 -30.99
N SER A 226 6.28 4.24 -31.13
CA SER A 226 6.36 5.43 -30.29
C SER A 226 6.24 4.98 -28.84
N SER A 227 7.28 5.24 -28.04
CA SER A 227 7.26 4.97 -26.61
C SER A 227 5.98 5.56 -26.01
N LYS A 228 5.27 4.78 -25.18
CA LYS A 228 4.09 5.27 -24.44
C LYS A 228 4.45 6.40 -23.47
N PHE A 229 5.73 6.68 -23.27
CA PHE A 229 6.25 7.68 -22.36
C PHE A 229 6.85 8.87 -23.12
N PRO A 230 6.82 10.08 -22.53
CA PRO A 230 7.37 11.28 -23.14
C PRO A 230 8.85 11.10 -23.48
N ALA A 231 9.24 11.52 -24.68
CA ALA A 231 10.63 11.47 -25.11
C ALA A 231 11.51 12.34 -24.19
N GLY A 232 12.70 11.85 -23.85
CA GLY A 232 13.68 12.59 -23.02
C GLY A 232 13.38 12.65 -21.51
N LEU A 233 12.19 12.23 -21.05
CA LEU A 233 11.85 12.24 -19.62
C LEU A 233 12.62 11.17 -18.84
N TYR A 234 12.74 9.98 -19.41
CA TYR A 234 13.37 8.82 -18.78
C TYR A 234 14.71 8.48 -19.41
N THR A 235 15.68 8.09 -18.58
CA THR A 235 16.95 7.52 -19.05
C THR A 235 16.73 6.18 -19.76
N PRO A 236 17.67 5.71 -20.61
CA PRO A 236 17.56 4.41 -21.27
C PRO A 236 17.37 3.25 -20.27
N ALA A 237 18.01 3.31 -19.10
CA ALA A 237 17.86 2.30 -18.06
C ALA A 237 16.45 2.30 -17.45
N GLN A 238 15.86 3.49 -17.22
CA GLN A 238 14.48 3.62 -16.74
C GLN A 238 13.48 3.16 -17.78
N LEU A 239 13.66 3.49 -19.07
CA LEU A 239 12.80 2.98 -20.14
C LEU A 239 12.86 1.45 -20.25
N ALA A 240 14.04 0.86 -20.08
CA ALA A 240 14.18 -0.60 -20.03
C ALA A 240 13.41 -1.20 -18.84
N LEU A 241 13.41 -0.55 -17.67
CA LEU A 241 12.61 -0.96 -16.52
C LEU A 241 11.11 -0.85 -16.82
N LEU A 242 10.65 0.26 -17.41
CA LEU A 242 9.24 0.50 -17.78
C LEU A 242 8.73 -0.40 -18.90
N SER A 243 9.63 -1.01 -19.68
CA SER A 243 9.27 -1.97 -20.72
C SER A 243 8.98 -3.38 -20.18
N ARG A 244 9.40 -3.67 -18.93
CA ARG A 244 9.17 -4.96 -18.27
C ARG A 244 7.75 -5.03 -17.73
N SER A 245 7.24 -6.25 -17.53
CA SER A 245 6.02 -6.41 -16.73
C SER A 245 6.33 -6.19 -15.25
N GLU A 246 5.41 -5.57 -14.51
CA GLU A 246 5.56 -5.33 -13.07
C GLU A 246 5.89 -6.63 -12.29
N LYS A 247 5.36 -7.77 -12.71
CA LYS A 247 5.62 -9.10 -12.11
C LYS A 247 7.08 -9.55 -12.21
N GLN A 248 7.85 -8.99 -13.13
CA GLN A 248 9.27 -9.28 -13.32
C GLN A 248 10.17 -8.37 -12.47
N LEU A 249 9.60 -7.35 -11.81
CA LEU A 249 10.33 -6.46 -10.93
C LEU A 249 10.37 -7.07 -9.53
N THR A 250 11.57 -7.13 -8.94
CA THR A 250 11.80 -7.74 -7.63
C THR A 250 12.10 -6.71 -6.55
N SER A 251 12.59 -5.53 -6.93
CA SER A 251 12.86 -4.44 -5.98
C SER A 251 11.58 -3.62 -5.73
N ALA A 252 11.32 -3.30 -4.46
CA ALA A 252 10.23 -2.39 -4.09
C ALA A 252 10.38 -1.01 -4.75
N SER A 253 11.62 -0.51 -4.88
CA SER A 253 11.90 0.76 -5.56
C SER A 253 11.51 0.72 -7.04
N ASP A 254 11.79 -0.39 -7.71
CA ASP A 254 11.54 -0.56 -9.14
C ASP A 254 10.03 -0.70 -9.40
N ILE A 255 9.34 -1.43 -8.52
CA ILE A 255 7.88 -1.56 -8.55
C ILE A 255 7.22 -0.20 -8.35
N MET A 256 7.67 0.59 -7.36
CA MET A 256 7.15 1.93 -7.12
C MET A 256 7.41 2.85 -8.32
N PHE A 257 8.65 2.92 -8.81
CA PHE A 257 9.00 3.70 -9.99
C PHE A 257 8.15 3.32 -11.21
N HIS A 258 7.95 2.01 -11.44
CA HIS A 258 7.11 1.52 -12.52
C HIS A 258 5.65 1.99 -12.37
N ARG A 259 5.07 1.84 -11.17
CA ARG A 259 3.70 2.27 -10.88
C ARG A 259 3.53 3.78 -11.03
N ASP A 260 4.45 4.57 -10.48
CA ASP A 260 4.40 6.03 -10.51
C ASP A 260 4.53 6.55 -11.95
N ALA A 261 5.44 5.98 -12.75
CA ALA A 261 5.57 6.32 -14.17
C ALA A 261 4.30 6.03 -14.96
N HIS A 262 3.70 4.85 -14.74
CA HIS A 262 2.46 4.44 -15.42
C HIS A 262 1.27 5.28 -14.98
N TYR A 263 1.17 5.61 -13.69
CA TYR A 263 0.14 6.49 -13.15
C TYR A 263 0.22 7.88 -13.76
N GLN A 264 1.42 8.49 -13.79
CA GLN A 264 1.62 9.79 -14.40
C GLN A 264 1.33 9.79 -15.90
N GLN A 265 1.68 8.72 -16.61
CA GLN A 265 1.33 8.58 -18.01
C GLN A 265 -0.19 8.47 -18.23
N TRP A 266 -0.89 7.75 -17.35
CA TRP A 266 -2.34 7.63 -17.39
C TRP A 266 -3.01 8.98 -17.14
N GLU A 267 -2.57 9.73 -16.12
CA GLU A 267 -3.04 11.08 -15.79
C GLU A 267 -2.90 12.02 -16.99
N ARG A 268 -1.72 12.08 -17.61
CA ARG A 268 -1.52 12.89 -18.83
C ARG A 268 -2.46 12.50 -19.96
N SER A 269 -2.65 11.19 -20.17
CA SER A 269 -3.51 10.70 -21.26
C SER A 269 -5.00 10.91 -21.01
N THR A 270 -5.42 11.05 -19.75
CA THR A 270 -6.83 11.12 -19.36
C THR A 270 -7.25 12.56 -19.08
N ASN A 271 -6.46 13.28 -18.28
CA ASN A 271 -6.77 14.61 -17.77
C ASN A 271 -6.04 15.72 -18.55
N GLY A 272 -5.04 15.37 -19.37
CA GLY A 272 -4.22 16.36 -20.10
C GLY A 272 -3.33 17.22 -19.21
N THR A 273 -3.32 16.96 -17.90
CA THR A 273 -2.56 17.69 -16.90
C THR A 273 -1.51 16.79 -16.26
N GLU A 274 -0.49 17.42 -15.71
CA GLU A 274 0.51 16.74 -14.90
C GLU A 274 -0.02 16.55 -13.47
N HIS A 275 -0.14 15.32 -13.00
CA HIS A 275 -0.58 15.10 -11.62
C HIS A 275 0.54 15.51 -10.66
N MET A 276 0.23 16.41 -9.75
CA MET A 276 1.12 16.90 -8.70
C MET A 276 0.48 16.73 -7.33
N LEU A 277 1.33 16.71 -6.30
CA LEU A 277 0.83 16.85 -4.93
C LEU A 277 0.18 18.23 -4.78
N PRO A 278 -0.95 18.32 -4.06
CA PRO A 278 -1.62 19.59 -3.83
C PRO A 278 -0.69 20.59 -3.14
N THR A 279 -0.90 21.86 -3.42
CA THR A 279 -0.32 22.97 -2.67
C THR A 279 -0.86 22.98 -1.24
N TYR A 280 -0.21 23.73 -0.34
CA TYR A 280 -0.68 23.84 1.03
C TYR A 280 -2.10 24.44 1.10
N GLU A 281 -2.35 25.42 0.25
CA GLU A 281 -3.64 26.09 0.11
C GLU A 281 -4.72 25.12 -0.38
N GLU A 282 -4.47 24.39 -1.46
CA GLU A 282 -5.38 23.34 -1.95
C GLU A 282 -5.60 22.26 -0.89
N PHE A 283 -4.59 21.93 -0.09
CA PHE A 283 -4.71 20.95 0.98
C PHE A 283 -5.62 21.43 2.12
N LEU A 284 -5.62 22.72 2.44
CA LEU A 284 -6.54 23.32 3.42
C LEU A 284 -7.99 23.38 2.89
N GLU A 285 -8.17 23.57 1.58
CA GLU A 285 -9.49 23.56 0.94
C GLU A 285 -10.18 22.19 0.97
N LEU A 286 -9.42 21.10 1.15
CA LEU A 286 -9.94 19.73 1.22
C LEU A 286 -10.68 19.40 2.54
N GLY A 287 -10.63 20.27 3.55
CA GLY A 287 -11.50 20.19 4.74
C GLY A 287 -10.85 20.59 6.06
N GLU A 288 -11.69 20.93 7.05
CA GLU A 288 -11.28 21.37 8.40
C GLU A 288 -10.45 20.31 9.16
N GLU A 289 -10.58 19.03 8.80
CA GLU A 289 -9.80 17.94 9.39
C GLU A 289 -8.29 18.05 9.10
N PHE A 290 -7.91 18.80 8.06
CA PHE A 290 -6.52 19.05 7.70
C PHE A 290 -5.96 20.35 8.29
N ALA A 291 -6.76 21.13 9.03
CA ALA A 291 -6.36 22.41 9.60
C ALA A 291 -5.23 22.30 10.65
N VAL A 292 -4.94 21.11 11.15
CA VAL A 292 -3.83 20.85 12.08
C VAL A 292 -2.47 20.79 11.35
N MET A 293 -2.46 20.73 10.01
CA MET A 293 -1.22 20.67 9.23
C MET A 293 -0.59 22.06 9.10
N THR A 294 0.63 22.23 9.61
CA THR A 294 1.39 23.47 9.38
C THR A 294 2.05 23.48 8.00
N PRO A 295 2.35 24.65 7.42
CA PRO A 295 3.06 24.77 6.15
C PRO A 295 4.39 23.99 6.14
N GLU A 296 5.13 23.99 7.24
CA GLU A 296 6.42 23.30 7.38
C GLU A 296 6.24 21.78 7.38
N SER A 297 5.18 21.29 8.04
CA SER A 297 4.82 19.87 8.03
C SER A 297 4.42 19.42 6.63
N HIS A 298 3.62 20.24 5.92
CA HIS A 298 3.26 20.02 4.53
C HIS A 298 4.51 19.94 3.63
N LYS A 299 5.39 20.95 3.71
CA LYS A 299 6.65 21.00 2.95
C LYS A 299 7.53 19.77 3.19
N ARG A 300 7.66 19.32 4.44
CA ARG A 300 8.41 18.10 4.79
C ARG A 300 7.79 16.85 4.16
N GLY A 301 6.47 16.72 4.24
CA GLY A 301 5.72 15.62 3.65
C GLY A 301 5.76 15.61 2.12
N PHE A 302 5.81 16.80 1.50
CA PHE A 302 6.02 16.98 0.08
C PHE A 302 7.42 16.50 -0.31
N LEU A 303 8.48 17.02 0.30
CA LEU A 303 9.87 16.69 -0.06
C LEU A 303 10.17 15.19 0.10
N SER A 304 9.59 14.55 1.11
CA SER A 304 9.72 13.09 1.29
C SER A 304 9.14 12.28 0.12
N ARG A 305 8.10 12.78 -0.54
CA ARG A 305 7.45 12.12 -1.70
C ARG A 305 8.04 12.60 -3.03
N TRP A 306 8.50 13.86 -3.06
CA TRP A 306 9.03 14.53 -4.24
C TRP A 306 10.21 13.79 -4.86
N GLY A 307 11.09 13.20 -4.07
CA GLY A 307 12.22 12.42 -4.59
C GLY A 307 11.82 11.29 -5.54
N ASN A 308 10.69 10.63 -5.25
CA ASN A 308 10.15 9.55 -6.09
C ASN A 308 9.32 10.10 -7.25
N LEU A 309 8.58 11.20 -7.04
CA LEU A 309 7.70 11.78 -8.05
C LEU A 309 8.48 12.54 -9.14
N ARG A 310 9.55 13.23 -8.75
CA ARG A 310 10.37 14.15 -9.57
C ARG A 310 10.81 13.58 -10.92
N PRO A 311 11.28 12.32 -11.06
CA PRO A 311 11.67 11.74 -12.35
C PRO A 311 10.51 11.59 -13.33
N HIS A 312 9.28 11.60 -12.82
CA HIS A 312 8.08 11.38 -13.60
C HIS A 312 7.35 12.68 -13.94
N VAL A 313 7.90 13.86 -13.62
CA VAL A 313 7.22 15.16 -13.81
C VAL A 313 7.78 15.93 -15.00
N ILE A 314 6.90 16.39 -15.89
CA ILE A 314 7.24 17.31 -16.99
C ILE A 314 7.03 18.75 -16.53
N TYR A 315 8.11 19.47 -16.25
CA TYR A 315 8.07 20.85 -15.75
C TYR A 315 7.24 21.80 -16.64
N GLY A 316 7.35 21.67 -17.97
CA GLY A 316 6.61 22.51 -18.93
C GLY A 316 5.09 22.44 -18.73
N ASN A 317 4.57 21.28 -18.33
CA ASN A 317 3.14 21.01 -18.19
C ASN A 317 2.56 21.40 -16.81
N LEU A 318 3.40 21.85 -15.88
CA LEU A 318 2.95 22.25 -14.55
C LEU A 318 2.18 23.58 -14.58
N LEU A 319 1.18 23.69 -13.71
CA LEU A 319 0.42 24.92 -13.50
C LEU A 319 1.31 26.01 -12.86
N PRO A 320 1.02 27.31 -13.08
CA PRO A 320 1.85 28.39 -12.54
C PRO A 320 2.06 28.34 -11.02
N HIS A 321 1.01 28.02 -10.25
CA HIS A 321 1.11 27.91 -8.78
C HIS A 321 1.97 26.70 -8.36
N GLN A 322 1.92 25.59 -9.11
CA GLN A 322 2.77 24.42 -8.86
C GLN A 322 4.24 24.73 -9.14
N LYS A 323 4.53 25.50 -10.20
CA LYS A 323 5.88 25.99 -10.50
C LYS A 323 6.40 26.90 -9.39
N ALA A 324 5.56 27.81 -8.88
CA ALA A 324 5.91 28.67 -7.75
C ALA A 324 6.22 27.86 -6.48
N MET A 325 5.38 26.88 -6.12
CA MET A 325 5.62 25.98 -5.00
C MET A 325 6.95 25.21 -5.17
N LEU A 326 7.22 24.66 -6.36
CA LEU A 326 8.47 23.96 -6.63
C LEU A 326 9.69 24.87 -6.58
N ALA A 327 9.57 26.13 -7.00
CA ALA A 327 10.66 27.11 -6.88
C ALA A 327 10.99 27.39 -5.41
N GLU A 328 10.00 27.32 -4.51
CA GLU A 328 10.20 27.48 -3.08
C GLU A 328 10.74 26.20 -2.39
N TYR A 329 10.36 25.02 -2.89
CA TYR A 329 10.66 23.74 -2.25
C TYR A 329 11.94 23.07 -2.78
N ASP A 330 12.20 23.14 -4.09
CA ASP A 330 13.38 22.58 -4.77
C ASP A 330 13.88 23.54 -5.88
N PRO A 331 14.40 24.73 -5.50
CA PRO A 331 14.84 25.76 -6.46
C PRO A 331 15.94 25.26 -7.41
N ALA A 332 16.81 24.37 -6.93
CA ALA A 332 17.89 23.81 -7.74
C ALA A 332 17.38 22.95 -8.90
N TRP A 333 16.31 22.17 -8.67
CA TRP A 333 15.68 21.41 -9.74
C TRP A 333 14.96 22.32 -10.73
N VAL A 334 14.22 23.32 -10.25
CA VAL A 334 13.52 24.29 -11.12
C VAL A 334 14.50 25.01 -12.03
N ALA A 335 15.60 25.54 -11.49
CA ALA A 335 16.65 26.19 -12.28
C ALA A 335 17.24 25.25 -13.35
N CYS A 336 17.40 23.95 -13.03
CA CYS A 336 17.86 22.95 -14.00
C CYS A 336 16.84 22.73 -15.13
N GLN A 337 15.54 22.72 -14.83
CA GLN A 337 14.49 22.57 -15.85
C GLN A 337 14.38 23.81 -16.73
N GLU A 338 14.44 25.00 -16.15
CA GLU A 338 14.40 26.26 -16.90
C GLU A 338 15.63 26.43 -17.80
N ALA A 339 16.81 26.01 -17.34
CA ALA A 339 18.01 25.98 -18.16
C ALA A 339 17.89 25.03 -19.37
N LYS A 340 17.14 23.92 -19.23
CA LYS A 340 16.86 23.00 -20.35
C LYS A 340 15.86 23.56 -21.35
N ALA A 341 14.93 24.42 -20.91
CA ALA A 341 13.90 24.99 -21.76
C ALA A 341 14.40 26.20 -22.59
N ARG A 342 15.41 26.93 -22.10
CA ARG A 342 15.94 28.15 -22.75
C ARG A 342 16.41 27.95 -24.22
N PRO A 343 17.18 26.90 -24.56
CA PRO A 343 17.63 26.68 -25.94
C PRO A 343 16.48 26.37 -26.92
N GLU A 344 15.40 25.75 -26.44
CA GLU A 344 14.23 25.46 -27.27
C GLU A 344 13.43 26.72 -27.62
N GLN A 345 13.47 27.74 -26.76
CA GLN A 345 12.80 29.02 -26.97
C GLN A 345 13.58 29.88 -27.97
N GLU A 346 14.90 29.98 -27.81
CA GLU A 346 15.78 30.74 -28.73
C GLU A 346 15.73 30.17 -30.16
N LEU A 347 15.60 28.85 -30.31
CA LEU A 347 15.44 28.22 -31.64
C LEU A 347 14.08 28.53 -32.29
N LYS A 348 13.02 28.72 -31.50
CA LYS A 348 11.69 29.09 -32.01
C LYS A 348 11.60 30.55 -32.41
N ASP A 349 12.33 31.43 -31.74
CA ASP A 349 12.31 32.88 -32.03
C ASP A 349 13.16 33.25 -33.27
N HIS A 350 13.98 32.31 -33.77
CA HIS A 350 14.81 32.45 -34.97
C HIS A 350 14.23 31.80 -36.24
N ILE A 351 13.07 31.16 -36.14
CA ILE A 351 12.29 30.60 -37.27
C ILE A 351 11.05 31.47 -37.45
#